data_AF-R5DSJ3-F1
#
_entry.id   AF-R5DSJ3-F1
#
_cell.length_a   1.000
_cell.length_b   1.000
_cell.length_c   1.000
_cell.angle_alpha   90.00
_cell.angle_beta   90.00
_cell.angle_gamma   90.00
#
_symmetry.space_group_name_H-M   'P 1'
#
loop_
_entity.id
_entity.type
_entity.pdbx_description
1 polymer ?
#
loop_
_entity_poly.entity_id
_entity_poly.type
_entity_poly.pdbx_seq_one_letter_code
_entity_poly.pdbx_strand_id
1 'polypeptide(L)'
;MKRKKSPEGFRKKLIAIRLTEPEYEHLAELYENARTGNEGLMICDFMRSQLLYENSESSYKNMINELRKIKTELHQALAYSRSINDADAVKNLTAAVDAADKKVAEMKEVISGWQQQF
;
A
#
# COMPACT_ATOMS: atom_id res chain seq x y z
N MET A 1 -1.47 6.76 28.58
CA MET A 1 -0.59 6.79 27.38
C MET A 1 -0.24 8.22 27.02
N LYS A 2 1.03 8.54 26.74
CA LYS A 2 1.44 9.87 26.26
C LYS A 2 1.21 9.95 24.74
N ARG A 3 0.49 10.99 24.30
CA ARG A 3 0.20 11.26 22.87
C ARG A 3 1.52 11.40 22.10
N LYS A 4 1.72 10.58 21.05
CA LYS A 4 2.87 10.76 20.14
C LYS A 4 2.71 12.10 19.42
N LYS A 5 3.74 12.95 19.50
CA LYS A 5 3.78 14.25 18.83
C LYS A 5 4.09 14.00 17.36
N SER A 6 3.25 14.47 16.43
CA SER A 6 3.59 14.42 15.01
C SER A 6 4.71 15.41 14.70
N PRO A 7 5.42 15.27 13.56
CA PRO A 7 6.50 16.20 13.16
C PRO A 7 6.06 17.68 13.16
N GLU A 8 4.78 17.93 12.87
CA GLU A 8 4.17 19.27 12.87
C GLU A 8 3.67 19.78 14.24
N GLY A 9 3.88 19.02 15.33
CA GLY A 9 3.45 19.39 16.68
C GLY A 9 2.05 18.90 17.06
N PHE A 10 1.40 19.59 18.00
CA PHE A 10 0.04 19.24 18.43
C PHE A 10 -1.00 19.80 17.45
N ARG A 11 -2.04 19.02 17.17
CA ARG A 11 -3.14 19.42 16.28
C ARG A 11 -3.87 20.64 16.86
N LYS A 12 -4.01 21.69 16.04
CA LYS A 12 -4.57 23.00 16.44
C LYS A 12 -6.02 23.23 16.00
N LYS A 13 -6.58 22.36 15.14
CA LYS A 13 -7.95 22.46 14.61
C LYS A 13 -8.79 21.27 15.06
N LEU A 14 -10.03 21.53 15.43
CA LEU A 14 -11.02 20.54 15.83
C LEU A 14 -12.13 20.48 14.77
N ILE A 15 -12.50 19.28 14.35
CA ILE A 15 -13.60 19.02 13.43
C ILE A 15 -14.64 18.22 14.20
N ALA A 16 -15.86 18.75 14.31
CA ALA A 16 -16.97 18.06 14.93
C ALA A 16 -17.78 17.34 13.85
N ILE A 17 -18.10 16.08 14.08
CA ILE A 17 -18.92 15.24 13.21
C ILE A 17 -20.12 14.78 14.04
N ARG A 18 -21.32 14.94 13.49
CA ARG A 18 -22.55 14.40 14.11
C ARG A 18 -22.87 13.10 13.42
N LEU A 19 -23.11 12.07 14.22
CA LEU A 19 -23.48 10.73 13.77
C LEU A 19 -24.82 10.37 14.37
N THR A 20 -25.63 9.66 13.61
CA THR A 20 -26.77 8.90 14.12
C THR A 20 -26.27 7.68 14.92
N GLU A 21 -27.15 7.07 15.68
CA GLU A 21 -26.81 5.89 16.50
C GLU A 21 -26.27 4.72 15.65
N PRO A 22 -26.87 4.34 14.50
CA PRO A 22 -26.32 3.28 13.64
C PRO A 22 -24.96 3.63 13.02
N GLU A 23 -24.74 4.90 12.65
CA GLU A 23 -23.46 5.35 12.09
C GLU A 23 -22.35 5.31 13.15
N TYR A 24 -22.68 5.61 14.40
CA TYR A 24 -21.74 5.50 15.51
C TYR A 24 -21.37 4.04 15.81
N GLU A 25 -22.36 3.14 15.85
CA GLU A 25 -22.13 1.70 16.05
C GLU A 25 -21.20 1.13 14.97
N HIS A 26 -21.49 1.44 13.70
CA HIS A 26 -20.66 1.00 12.59
C HIS A 26 -19.24 1.57 12.67
N LEU A 27 -19.09 2.85 13.04
CA LEU A 27 -17.77 3.45 13.24
C LEU A 27 -16.99 2.77 14.38
N ALA A 28 -17.67 2.42 15.47
CA ALA A 28 -17.05 1.75 16.62
C ALA A 28 -16.54 0.36 16.23
N GLU A 29 -17.31 -0.40 15.46
CA GLU A 29 -16.89 -1.71 14.93
C GLU A 29 -15.64 -1.59 14.04
N LEU A 30 -15.65 -0.67 13.08
CA LEU A 30 -14.50 -0.42 12.19
C LEU A 30 -13.25 -0.02 12.98
N TYR A 31 -13.41 0.79 14.02
CA TYR A 31 -12.31 1.21 14.89
C TYR A 31 -11.74 0.04 15.70
N GLU A 32 -12.58 -0.80 16.31
CA GLU A 32 -12.09 -1.96 17.06
C GLU A 32 -11.39 -2.98 16.16
N ASN A 33 -11.90 -3.21 14.95
CA ASN A 33 -11.23 -4.03 13.95
C ASN A 33 -9.84 -3.47 13.63
N ALA A 34 -9.72 -2.16 13.39
CA ALA A 34 -8.43 -1.51 13.13
C ALA A 34 -7.49 -1.45 14.34
N ARG A 35 -8.03 -1.48 15.57
CA ARG A 35 -7.24 -1.50 16.81
C ARG A 35 -6.68 -2.89 17.12
N THR A 36 -7.22 -3.94 16.51
CA THR A 36 -6.74 -5.31 16.67
C THR A 36 -5.27 -5.41 16.21
N GLY A 37 -4.36 -5.72 17.13
CA GLY A 37 -2.91 -5.73 16.87
C GLY A 37 -2.22 -4.36 16.97
N ASN A 38 -2.95 -3.28 17.30
CA ASN A 38 -2.41 -1.94 17.52
C ASN A 38 -3.11 -1.24 18.70
N GLU A 39 -2.83 -1.71 19.92
CA GLU A 39 -3.45 -1.21 21.16
C GLU A 39 -3.24 0.29 21.42
N GLY A 40 -2.26 0.92 20.76
CA GLY A 40 -1.97 2.35 20.88
C GLY A 40 -2.68 3.25 19.86
N LEU A 41 -3.49 2.68 18.95
CA LEU A 41 -4.27 3.45 18.00
C LEU A 41 -5.35 4.26 18.72
N MET A 42 -5.36 5.58 18.55
CA MET A 42 -6.43 6.43 19.06
C MET A 42 -7.50 6.64 17.99
N ILE A 43 -8.77 6.72 18.38
CA ILE A 43 -9.89 6.98 17.47
C ILE A 43 -9.70 8.23 16.60
N CYS A 44 -9.07 9.27 17.14
CA CYS A 44 -8.78 10.49 16.37
C CYS A 44 -7.72 10.29 15.28
N ASP A 45 -6.85 9.30 15.41
CA ASP A 45 -5.85 8.96 14.40
C ASP A 45 -6.46 8.08 13.33
N PHE A 46 -7.30 7.11 13.74
CA PHE A 46 -8.12 6.31 12.84
C PHE A 46 -9.04 7.18 11.97
N MET A 47 -9.84 8.07 12.56
CA MET A 47 -10.72 8.97 11.81
C MET A 47 -9.95 9.83 10.80
N ARG A 48 -8.75 10.28 11.19
CA ARG A 48 -7.90 11.06 10.30
C ARG A 48 -7.36 10.21 9.14
N SER A 49 -6.97 8.96 9.37
CA SER A 49 -6.50 8.10 8.28
C SER A 49 -7.61 7.80 7.28
N GLN A 50 -8.86 7.66 7.74
CA GLN A 50 -10.00 7.49 6.83
C GLN A 50 -10.30 8.77 6.03
N LEU A 51 -10.24 9.95 6.67
CA LEU A 51 -10.48 11.23 5.99
C LEU A 51 -9.36 11.64 5.01
N LEU A 52 -8.12 11.25 5.32
CA LEU A 52 -6.95 11.48 4.47
C LEU A 52 -6.62 10.25 3.62
N TYR A 53 -7.53 9.28 3.55
CA TYR A 53 -7.36 8.14 2.67
C TYR A 53 -7.46 8.63 1.22
N GLU A 54 -6.32 8.97 0.65
CA GLU A 54 -6.19 9.03 -0.80
C GLU A 54 -6.39 7.61 -1.31
N ASN A 55 -7.11 7.46 -2.43
CA ASN A 55 -7.43 6.17 -3.03
C ASN A 55 -6.15 5.45 -3.50
N SER A 56 -5.42 4.92 -2.53
CA SER A 56 -4.14 4.25 -2.66
C SER A 56 -4.29 3.01 -3.52
N GLU A 57 -5.48 2.41 -3.58
CA GLU A 57 -5.77 1.29 -4.45
C GLU A 57 -5.57 1.66 -5.93
N SER A 58 -6.03 2.82 -6.38
CA SER A 58 -5.80 3.29 -7.76
C SER A 58 -4.31 3.53 -8.02
N SER A 59 -3.61 4.17 -7.07
CA SER A 59 -2.17 4.41 -7.15
C SER A 59 -1.35 3.11 -7.18
N TYR A 60 -1.70 2.14 -6.34
CA TYR A 60 -1.08 0.81 -6.29
C TYR A 60 -1.37 -0.01 -7.54
N LYS A 61 -2.61 0.01 -8.05
CA LYS A 61 -2.95 -0.61 -9.34
C LYS A 61 -2.13 -0.02 -10.48
N ASN A 62 -1.93 1.30 -10.48
CA ASN A 62 -1.08 1.97 -11.45
C ASN A 62 0.39 1.53 -11.32
N MET A 63 0.94 1.48 -10.10
CA MET A 63 2.31 0.98 -9.87
C MET A 63 2.50 -0.47 -10.33
N ILE A 64 1.51 -1.36 -10.09
CA ILE A 64 1.56 -2.74 -10.60
C ILE A 64 1.57 -2.76 -12.13
N ASN A 65 0.79 -1.90 -12.78
CA ASN A 65 0.77 -1.81 -14.24
C ASN A 65 2.10 -1.28 -14.79
N GLU A 66 2.72 -0.29 -14.16
CA GLU A 66 4.06 0.17 -14.54
C GLU A 66 5.12 -0.92 -14.35
N LEU A 67 5.09 -1.66 -13.24
CA LEU A 67 5.99 -2.79 -13.02
C LEU A 67 5.81 -3.90 -14.08
N ARG A 68 4.57 -4.15 -14.53
CA ARG A 68 4.31 -5.09 -15.64
C ARG A 68 4.92 -4.62 -16.95
N LYS A 69 4.85 -3.32 -17.27
CA LYS A 69 5.49 -2.75 -18.48
C LYS A 69 7.01 -2.92 -18.41
N ILE A 70 7.63 -2.56 -17.29
CA ILE A 70 9.07 -2.72 -17.06
C ILE A 70 9.47 -4.20 -17.22
N LYS A 71 8.69 -5.12 -16.66
CA LYS A 71 8.92 -6.57 -16.84
C LYS A 71 8.90 -6.97 -18.32
N THR A 72 7.93 -6.49 -19.10
CA THR A 72 7.84 -6.77 -20.54
C THR A 72 9.09 -6.27 -21.28
N GLU A 73 9.54 -5.05 -20.98
CA GLU A 73 10.75 -4.47 -21.57
C GLU A 73 12.01 -5.27 -21.18
N LEU A 74 12.14 -5.68 -19.91
CA LEU A 74 13.24 -6.53 -19.45
C LEU A 74 13.27 -7.88 -20.16
N HIS A 75 12.12 -8.52 -20.38
CA HIS A 75 12.04 -9.76 -21.15
C HIS A 75 12.46 -9.58 -22.61
N GLN A 76 12.09 -8.48 -23.24
CA GLN A 76 12.51 -8.15 -24.60
C GLN A 76 14.04 -7.92 -24.65
N ALA A 77 14.59 -7.16 -23.72
CA ALA A 77 16.03 -6.93 -23.59
C ALA A 77 16.80 -8.25 -23.35
N LEU A 78 16.25 -9.17 -22.54
CA LEU A 78 16.84 -10.47 -22.28
C LEU A 78 16.84 -11.35 -23.53
N ALA A 79 15.75 -11.36 -24.30
CA ALA A 79 15.66 -12.09 -25.57
C ALA A 79 16.70 -11.58 -26.59
N TYR A 80 16.85 -10.26 -26.68
CA TYR A 80 17.87 -9.63 -27.51
C TYR A 80 19.29 -10.00 -27.04
N SER A 81 19.57 -9.90 -25.75
CA SER A 81 20.88 -10.24 -25.17
C SER A 81 21.28 -11.70 -25.43
N ARG A 82 20.30 -12.61 -25.39
CA ARG A 82 20.49 -14.01 -25.80
C ARG A 82 20.83 -14.15 -27.29
N SER A 83 20.19 -13.38 -28.17
CA SER A 83 20.47 -13.42 -29.62
C SER A 83 21.88 -12.95 -29.97
N ILE A 84 22.47 -12.05 -29.17
CA ILE A 84 23.82 -11.54 -29.35
C ILE A 84 24.87 -12.28 -28.48
N ASN A 85 24.47 -13.33 -27.75
CA ASN A 85 25.31 -14.10 -26.83
C ASN A 85 26.04 -13.26 -25.75
N ASP A 86 25.42 -12.18 -25.28
CA ASP A 86 25.97 -11.38 -24.18
C ASP A 86 25.66 -12.05 -22.82
N ALA A 87 26.61 -12.84 -22.33
CA ALA A 87 26.45 -13.64 -21.11
C ALA A 87 26.24 -12.77 -19.85
N ASP A 88 26.90 -11.62 -19.76
CA ASP A 88 26.81 -10.72 -18.61
C ASP A 88 25.46 -10.00 -18.60
N ALA A 89 25.00 -9.50 -19.76
CA ALA A 89 23.68 -8.92 -19.89
C ALA A 89 22.59 -9.95 -19.59
N VAL A 90 22.71 -11.19 -20.07
CA VAL A 90 21.76 -12.27 -19.78
C VAL A 90 21.65 -12.53 -18.28
N LYS A 91 22.79 -12.62 -17.57
CA LYS A 91 22.80 -12.84 -16.12
C LYS A 91 22.13 -11.68 -15.38
N ASN A 92 22.50 -10.44 -15.70
CA ASN A 92 21.99 -9.25 -15.01
C ASN A 92 20.49 -9.02 -15.27
N LEU A 93 20.05 -9.19 -16.51
CA LEU A 93 18.63 -9.04 -16.88
C LEU A 93 17.76 -10.16 -16.30
N THR A 94 18.28 -11.39 -16.19
CA THR A 94 17.56 -12.48 -15.50
C THR A 94 17.31 -12.12 -14.03
N ALA A 95 18.33 -11.65 -13.32
CA ALA A 95 18.18 -11.20 -11.93
C ALA A 95 17.19 -10.03 -11.79
N ALA A 96 17.18 -9.09 -12.74
CA ALA A 96 16.24 -7.97 -12.75
C ALA A 96 14.79 -8.42 -12.96
N VAL A 97 14.57 -9.39 -13.86
CA VAL A 97 13.24 -10.01 -14.09
C VAL A 97 12.75 -10.71 -12.82
N ASP A 98 13.60 -11.52 -12.18
CA ASP A 98 13.22 -12.26 -10.96
C ASP A 98 12.87 -11.30 -9.81
N ALA A 99 13.63 -10.20 -9.67
CA ALA A 99 13.36 -9.16 -8.67
C ALA A 99 12.03 -8.45 -8.95
N ALA A 100 11.74 -8.13 -10.22
CA ALA A 100 10.47 -7.54 -10.62
C ALA A 100 9.29 -8.48 -10.34
N ASP A 101 9.44 -9.78 -10.60
CA ASP A 101 8.41 -10.79 -10.33
C ASP A 101 8.11 -10.93 -8.84
N LYS A 102 9.15 -10.96 -8.01
CA LYS A 102 9.00 -10.96 -6.56
C LYS A 102 8.24 -9.71 -6.08
N LYS A 103 8.57 -8.52 -6.60
CA LYS A 103 7.87 -7.28 -6.21
C LYS A 103 6.42 -7.23 -6.67
N VAL A 104 6.11 -7.73 -7.87
CA VAL A 104 4.71 -7.83 -8.31
C VAL A 104 3.91 -8.78 -7.42
N ALA A 105 4.51 -9.90 -6.98
CA ALA A 105 3.86 -10.83 -6.06
C ALA A 105 3.57 -10.18 -4.69
N GLU A 106 4.58 -9.55 -4.08
CA GLU A 106 4.43 -8.85 -2.79
C GLU A 106 3.35 -7.75 -2.86
N MET A 107 3.32 -6.96 -3.94
CA MET A 107 2.31 -5.91 -4.10
C MET A 107 0.89 -6.46 -4.30
N LYS A 108 0.75 -7.62 -4.94
CA LYS A 108 -0.55 -8.30 -5.04
C LYS A 108 -1.04 -8.79 -3.68
N GLU A 109 -0.15 -9.33 -2.85
CA GLU A 109 -0.52 -9.75 -1.48
C GLU A 109 -1.04 -8.57 -0.66
N VAL A 110 -0.38 -7.41 -0.73
CA VAL A 110 -0.82 -6.18 -0.06
C VAL A 110 -2.24 -5.78 -0.50
N ILE A 111 -2.52 -5.78 -1.81
CA ILE A 111 -3.87 -5.46 -2.32
C ILE A 111 -4.91 -6.50 -1.85
N SER A 112 -4.56 -7.79 -1.88
CA SER A 112 -5.49 -8.84 -1.42
C SER A 112 -5.80 -8.73 0.07
N GLY A 113 -4.84 -8.29 0.89
CA GLY A 113 -5.05 -8.02 2.31
C GLY A 113 -5.98 -6.82 2.56
N TRP A 114 -5.97 -5.82 1.68
CA TRP A 114 -6.89 -4.69 1.77
C TRP A 114 -8.34 -5.06 1.42
N GLN A 115 -8.54 -6.04 0.52
CA GLN A 115 -9.86 -6.53 0.16
C GLN A 115 -10.51 -7.41 1.23
N GLN A 116 -9.76 -7.86 2.24
CA GLN A 116 -10.25 -8.68 3.35
C GLN A 116 -10.55 -7.87 4.64
N GLN A 117 -10.28 -6.56 4.62
CA GLN A 117 -10.48 -5.67 5.79
C GLN A 117 -11.76 -4.81 5.72
N PHE A 118 -12.59 -5.02 4.70
CA PHE A 118 -13.92 -4.43 4.52
C PHE A 118 -14.93 -5.53 4.18
#